data_AF-A0A925YUH1-F1
#
_entry.id   AF-A0A925YUH1-F1
#
_cell.length_a   1.000
_cell.length_b   1.000
_cell.length_c   1.000
_cell.angle_alpha   90.00
_cell.angle_beta   90.00
_cell.angle_gamma   90.00
#
_symmetry.space_group_name_H-M   'P 1'
#
loop_
_entity.id
_entity.type
_entity.pdbx_description
1 polymer ?
#
loop_
_entity_poly.entity_id
_entity_poly.type
_entity_poly.pdbx_seq_one_letter_code
_entity_poly.pdbx_strand_id
1 'polypeptide(L)'
;MTTIRLTNYINAIACLAASLLALGIGGSLLWWVRRTEWEYPEYVVISILGLLVGLWFTWAAIKSVWSIVIGERLHVRRLLTKHTFHWADIGVIVFYQRVPRWEDIPVARHLIMRVEFKKANRSAEELEVFRDEALRVVKFLESTGRSDKIRLALHEDA
;
A
#
# COMPACT_ATOMS: atom_id res chain seq x y z
N MET A 1 6.91 -5.56 -11.38
CA MET A 1 7.14 -5.15 -9.98
C MET A 1 7.45 -3.66 -9.98
N THR A 2 6.41 -2.85 -9.92
CA THR A 2 6.33 -1.62 -10.74
C THR A 2 6.62 -0.39 -9.90
N THR A 3 7.80 0.19 -10.12
CA THR A 3 8.31 1.53 -9.72
C THR A 3 7.86 2.10 -8.38
N ILE A 4 6.57 2.38 -8.17
CA ILE A 4 6.01 2.99 -6.95
C ILE A 4 6.38 2.22 -5.67
N ARG A 5 6.28 0.88 -5.66
CA ARG A 5 6.71 0.08 -4.50
C ARG A 5 8.20 0.23 -4.23
N LEU A 6 9.00 0.12 -5.29
CA LEU A 6 10.45 0.23 -5.18
C LEU A 6 10.85 1.64 -4.69
N THR A 7 10.22 2.69 -5.20
CA THR A 7 10.45 4.08 -4.76
C THR A 7 10.05 4.30 -3.31
N ASN A 8 8.90 3.78 -2.86
CA ASN A 8 8.47 3.93 -1.45
C ASN A 8 9.37 3.13 -0.50
N TYR A 9 9.82 1.94 -0.90
CA TYR A 9 10.80 1.15 -0.15
C TYR A 9 12.17 1.84 -0.09
N ILE A 10 12.67 2.35 -1.21
CA ILE A 10 13.93 3.11 -1.27
C ILE A 10 13.83 4.35 -0.38
N ASN A 11 12.72 5.10 -0.46
CA ASN A 11 12.49 6.27 0.41
C ASN A 11 12.44 5.88 1.88
N ALA A 12 11.82 4.75 2.24
CA ALA A 12 11.78 4.27 3.61
C ALA A 12 13.20 3.88 4.11
N ILE A 13 13.99 3.19 3.29
CA ILE A 13 15.38 2.82 3.60
C ILE A 13 16.25 4.08 3.76
N ALA A 14 16.12 5.04 2.84
CA ALA A 14 16.85 6.30 2.91
C ALA A 14 16.50 7.11 4.17
N CYS A 15 15.22 7.16 4.55
CA CYS A 15 14.78 7.80 5.79
C CYS A 15 15.32 7.08 7.04
N LEU A 16 15.34 5.74 7.06
CA LEU A 16 15.94 4.98 8.16
C LEU A 16 17.45 5.22 8.29
N ALA A 17 18.17 5.27 7.17
CA ALA A 17 19.59 5.59 7.16
C ALA A 17 19.86 7.01 7.68
N ALA A 18 19.10 8.00 7.22
CA ALA A 18 19.17 9.37 7.72
C ALA A 18 18.85 9.46 9.22
N SER A 19 17.88 8.69 9.69
CA SER A 19 17.55 8.60 11.12
C SER A 19 18.71 8.03 11.95
N LEU A 20 19.33 6.94 11.51
CA LEU A 20 20.44 6.33 12.23
C LEU A 20 21.64 7.28 12.31
N LEU A 21 21.94 8.01 11.24
CA LEU A 21 23.00 9.02 11.23
C LEU A 21 22.68 10.18 12.18
N ALA A 22 21.45 10.71 12.14
CA ALA A 22 21.05 11.82 13.01
C ALA A 22 21.06 11.45 14.49
N LEU A 23 20.57 10.24 14.84
CA LEU A 23 20.62 9.71 16.20
C LEU A 23 22.06 9.41 16.64
N GLY A 24 22.90 8.88 15.75
CA GLY A 24 24.31 8.62 16.02
C GLY A 24 25.08 9.91 16.32
N ILE A 25 24.95 10.91 15.45
CA ILE A 25 25.61 12.22 15.63
C ILE A 25 25.10 12.90 16.91
N GLY A 26 23.77 12.99 17.09
CA GLY A 26 23.17 13.61 18.27
C GLY A 26 23.56 12.91 19.58
N GLY A 27 23.60 11.57 19.58
CA GLY A 27 24.03 10.77 20.74
C GLY A 27 25.52 10.92 21.05
N SER A 28 26.39 10.92 20.03
CA SER A 28 27.82 11.11 20.19
C SER A 28 28.18 12.50 20.71
N LEU A 29 27.53 13.55 20.20
CA LEU A 29 27.68 14.92 20.70
C LEU A 29 27.22 15.03 22.16
N LEU A 30 26.05 14.47 22.51
CA LEU A 30 25.55 14.49 23.88
C LEU A 30 26.51 13.76 24.84
N TRP A 31 27.07 12.63 24.40
CA TRP A 31 28.06 11.88 25.17
C TRP A 31 29.37 12.68 25.36
N TRP A 32 29.82 13.38 24.32
CA TRP A 32 31.00 14.23 24.39
C TRP A 32 30.80 15.43 25.33
N VAL A 33 29.68 16.14 25.23
CA VAL A 33 29.35 17.27 26.11
C VAL A 33 29.22 16.83 27.57
N ARG A 34 28.69 15.63 27.81
CA ARG A 34 28.66 15.05 29.16
C ARG A 34 30.06 14.81 29.72
N ARG A 35 31.04 14.45 28.88
CA ARG A 35 32.45 14.29 29.30
C ARG A 35 33.12 15.62 29.61
N THR A 36 32.71 16.71 28.98
CA THR A 36 33.22 18.07 29.24
C THR A 36 32.42 18.76 30.35
N GLU A 37 31.79 18.01 31.26
CA GLU A 37 31.01 18.55 32.39
C GLU A 37 29.97 19.62 32.01
N TRP A 38 29.41 19.54 30.79
CA TRP A 38 28.41 20.49 30.28
C TRP A 38 28.93 21.91 30.04
N GLU A 39 30.25 22.09 29.91
CA GLU A 39 30.87 23.40 29.61
C GLU A 39 30.35 24.07 28.33
N TYR A 40 29.82 23.30 27.38
CA TYR A 40 29.35 23.79 26.09
C TYR A 40 27.86 23.48 25.85
N PRO A 41 26.94 24.29 26.43
CA PRO A 41 25.50 24.07 26.34
C PRO A 41 24.94 24.18 24.91
N GLU A 42 25.59 24.91 24.02
CA GLU A 42 25.21 25.02 22.61
C GLU A 42 25.21 23.67 21.88
N TYR A 43 26.15 22.76 22.22
CA TYR A 43 26.18 21.43 21.63
C TYR A 43 25.11 20.50 22.22
N VAL A 44 24.58 20.80 23.41
CA VAL A 44 23.40 20.11 23.95
C VAL A 44 22.18 20.40 23.07
N VAL A 45 22.01 21.67 22.67
CA VAL A 45 20.91 22.10 21.79
C VAL A 45 21.03 21.43 20.41
N ILE A 46 22.24 21.39 19.84
CA ILE A 46 22.53 20.71 18.57
C ILE A 46 22.25 19.20 18.69
N SER A 47 22.60 18.58 19.81
CA SER A 47 22.35 17.16 20.07
C SER A 47 20.85 16.85 20.11
N ILE A 48 20.07 17.66 20.84
CA ILE A 48 18.61 17.52 20.93
C ILE A 48 17.98 17.71 19.55
N LEU A 49 18.41 18.71 18.78
CA LEU A 49 17.98 18.92 17.39
C LEU A 49 18.27 17.68 16.53
N GLY A 50 19.46 17.09 16.64
CA GLY A 50 19.82 15.86 15.94
C GLY A 50 18.90 14.69 16.29
N LEU A 51 18.55 14.53 17.57
CA LEU A 51 17.62 13.49 18.03
C LEU A 51 16.20 13.71 17.49
N LEU A 52 15.70 14.94 17.49
CA LEU A 52 14.38 15.28 16.96
C LEU A 52 14.31 15.04 15.44
N VAL A 53 15.37 15.39 14.71
CA VAL A 53 15.49 15.12 13.27
C VAL A 53 15.46 13.60 13.02
N GLY A 54 16.20 12.82 13.81
CA GLY A 54 16.16 11.35 13.72
C GLY A 54 14.77 10.76 13.94
N LEU A 55 14.06 11.21 14.97
CA LEU A 55 12.68 10.80 15.24
C LEU A 55 11.73 11.16 14.09
N TRP A 56 11.88 12.35 13.51
CA TRP A 56 11.08 12.77 12.36
C TRP A 56 11.31 11.88 11.13
N PHE A 57 12.57 11.54 10.82
CA PHE A 57 12.88 10.61 9.73
C PHE A 57 12.37 9.19 9.99
N THR A 58 12.42 8.71 11.24
CA THR A 58 11.82 7.42 11.62
C THR A 58 10.31 7.44 11.35
N TRP A 59 9.63 8.51 11.74
CA TRP A 59 8.20 8.67 11.49
C TRP A 59 7.88 8.72 9.98
N ALA A 60 8.67 9.44 9.19
CA ALA A 60 8.53 9.49 7.73
C ALA A 60 8.72 8.11 7.08
N ALA A 61 9.69 7.31 7.55
CA ALA A 61 9.89 5.94 7.10
C ALA A 61 8.67 5.05 7.41
N ILE A 62 8.15 5.13 8.64
CA ILE A 62 6.96 4.39 9.06
C ILE A 62 5.76 4.78 8.18
N LYS A 63 5.53 6.07 7.96
CA LYS A 63 4.43 6.55 7.11
C LYS A 63 4.54 6.06 5.66
N SER A 64 5.76 6.03 5.11
CA SER A 64 6.02 5.47 3.77
C SER A 64 5.59 4.00 3.68
N VAL A 65 5.98 3.19 4.68
CA VAL A 65 5.62 1.76 4.76
C VAL A 65 4.12 1.57 4.99
N TRP A 66 3.51 2.35 5.89
CA TRP A 66 2.06 2.28 6.15
C TRP A 66 1.23 2.67 4.93
N SER A 67 1.71 3.55 4.06
CA SER A 67 1.02 3.86 2.80
C SER A 67 0.94 2.63 1.87
N ILE A 68 1.93 1.75 1.92
CA ILE A 68 1.95 0.48 1.17
C ILE A 68 0.90 -0.48 1.77
N VAL A 69 0.75 -0.49 3.10
CA VAL A 69 -0.22 -1.32 3.83
C VAL A 69 -1.65 -0.81 3.70
N ILE A 70 -1.89 0.50 3.67
CA ILE A 70 -3.25 1.07 3.47
C ILE A 70 -3.70 0.89 2.00
N GLY A 71 -2.75 0.81 1.06
CA GLY A 71 -3.00 0.29 -0.29
C GLY A 71 -3.45 -1.19 -0.34
N GLU A 72 -3.50 -1.90 0.79
CA GLU A 72 -4.06 -3.25 0.91
C GLU A 72 -5.58 -3.30 1.07
N ARG A 73 -6.29 -2.16 1.01
CA ARG A 73 -7.75 -2.16 0.94
C ARG A 73 -8.23 -1.93 -0.49
N LEU A 74 -8.89 -2.92 -1.07
CA LEU A 74 -9.63 -2.74 -2.30
C LEU A 74 -11.00 -2.14 -1.97
N HIS A 75 -11.17 -0.86 -2.25
CA HIS A 75 -12.48 -0.22 -2.18
C HIS A 75 -13.19 -0.43 -3.51
N VAL A 76 -14.39 -0.98 -3.44
CA VAL A 76 -15.22 -1.23 -4.62
C VAL A 76 -16.57 -0.61 -4.35
N ARG A 77 -16.95 0.34 -5.20
CA ARG A 77 -18.32 0.88 -5.21
C ARG A 77 -19.24 -0.07 -5.98
N ARG A 78 -20.20 -0.64 -5.27
CA ARG A 78 -21.40 -1.28 -5.83
C ARG A 78 -22.40 -0.19 -6.25
N LEU A 79 -23.42 -0.55 -7.03
CA LEU A 79 -24.54 0.33 -7.43
C LEU A 79 -25.13 1.20 -6.30
N LEU A 80 -25.15 0.69 -5.05
CA LEU A 80 -25.78 1.39 -3.91
C LEU A 80 -24.94 1.41 -2.63
N THR A 81 -23.84 0.65 -2.55
CA THR A 81 -23.05 0.50 -1.31
C THR A 81 -21.55 0.45 -1.59
N LYS A 82 -20.76 0.96 -0.64
CA LYS A 82 -19.29 0.88 -0.69
C LYS A 82 -18.85 -0.38 0.07
N HIS A 83 -18.23 -1.33 -0.64
CA HIS A 83 -17.56 -2.45 0.01
C HIS A 83 -16.05 -2.20 0.10
N THR A 84 -15.48 -2.68 1.19
CA THR A 84 -14.03 -2.63 1.43
C THR A 84 -13.53 -4.04 1.64
N PHE A 85 -12.66 -4.50 0.75
CA PHE A 85 -11.99 -5.79 0.85
C PHE A 85 -10.56 -5.61 1.32
N HIS A 86 -10.11 -6.50 2.20
CA HIS A 86 -8.71 -6.58 2.55
C HIS A 86 -7.99 -7.53 1.58
N TRP A 87 -6.96 -7.02 0.90
CA TRP A 87 -6.17 -7.79 -0.07
C TRP A 87 -5.51 -9.03 0.51
N ALA A 88 -5.23 -9.05 1.81
CA ALA A 88 -4.73 -10.21 2.52
C ALA A 88 -5.71 -11.40 2.43
N ASP A 89 -7.00 -11.10 2.40
CA ASP A 89 -8.07 -12.10 2.37
C ASP A 89 -8.40 -12.54 0.93
N ILE A 90 -8.17 -11.69 -0.07
CA ILE A 90 -8.50 -11.97 -1.47
C ILE A 90 -7.53 -13.00 -2.06
N GLY A 91 -8.08 -14.13 -2.50
CA GLY A 91 -7.43 -15.15 -3.30
C GLY A 91 -7.41 -14.74 -4.78
N VAL A 92 -8.59 -14.73 -5.39
CA VAL A 92 -8.80 -14.45 -6.82
C VAL A 92 -9.99 -13.51 -6.99
N ILE A 93 -9.92 -12.63 -7.99
CA ILE A 93 -11.05 -11.83 -8.45
C ILE A 93 -11.43 -12.33 -9.83
N VAL A 94 -12.64 -12.83 -9.97
CA VAL A 94 -13.20 -13.30 -11.21
C VAL A 94 -14.17 -12.25 -11.74
N PHE A 95 -13.95 -11.76 -12.95
CA PHE A 95 -14.95 -10.97 -13.65
C PHE A 95 -15.70 -11.89 -14.61
N TYR A 96 -17.01 -12.03 -14.41
CA TYR A 96 -17.87 -12.75 -15.34
C TYR A 96 -18.24 -11.81 -16.49
N GLN A 97 -17.91 -12.24 -17.71
CA GLN A 97 -18.18 -11.51 -18.94
C GLN A 97 -18.80 -12.43 -19.97
N ARG A 98 -19.59 -11.88 -20.89
CA ARG A 98 -20.08 -12.64 -22.06
C ARG A 98 -18.98 -12.93 -23.09
N VAL A 99 -17.81 -12.28 -22.99
CA VAL A 99 -16.75 -12.30 -24.02
C VAL A 99 -15.39 -12.52 -23.35
N PRO A 100 -14.45 -13.29 -23.95
CA PRO A 100 -13.25 -13.75 -23.25
C PRO A 100 -12.05 -12.78 -23.27
N ARG A 101 -12.16 -11.59 -23.90
CA ARG A 101 -11.05 -10.63 -24.04
C ARG A 101 -11.30 -9.33 -23.28
N TRP A 102 -10.28 -8.85 -22.56
CA TRP A 102 -10.26 -7.58 -21.80
C TRP A 102 -10.61 -6.35 -22.64
N GLU A 103 -10.26 -6.39 -23.91
CA GLU A 103 -10.43 -5.30 -24.87
C GLU A 103 -11.92 -5.05 -25.22
N ASP A 104 -12.80 -6.04 -24.96
CA ASP A 104 -14.23 -6.02 -25.31
C ASP A 104 -15.18 -5.74 -24.12
N ILE A 105 -14.62 -5.35 -22.97
CA ILE A 105 -15.33 -4.76 -21.83
C ILE A 105 -16.25 -3.55 -22.16
N PRO A 106 -16.12 -2.78 -23.27
CA PRO A 106 -16.97 -1.61 -23.52
C PRO A 106 -18.47 -1.85 -23.68
N VAL A 107 -18.95 -3.09 -23.83
CA VAL A 107 -20.36 -3.35 -24.21
C VAL A 107 -21.29 -3.59 -23.00
N ALA A 108 -20.76 -3.96 -21.82
CA ALA A 108 -21.58 -4.23 -20.63
C ALA A 108 -21.67 -3.00 -19.70
N ARG A 109 -22.89 -2.51 -19.43
CA ARG A 109 -23.12 -1.39 -18.47
C ARG A 109 -22.76 -1.77 -17.03
N HIS A 110 -22.94 -3.04 -16.69
CA HIS A 110 -22.67 -3.61 -15.36
C HIS A 110 -21.93 -4.95 -15.54
N LEU A 111 -21.03 -5.26 -14.60
CA LEU A 111 -20.22 -6.48 -14.59
C LEU A 111 -20.42 -7.18 -13.24
N ILE A 112 -20.45 -8.52 -13.27
CA ILE A 112 -20.43 -9.32 -12.03
C ILE A 112 -18.97 -9.59 -11.69
N MET A 113 -18.52 -9.03 -10.58
CA MET A 113 -17.22 -9.28 -9.98
C MET A 113 -17.39 -10.21 -8.80
N ARG A 114 -16.80 -11.39 -8.88
CA ARG A 114 -16.74 -12.37 -7.80
C ARG A 114 -15.38 -12.30 -7.12
N VAL A 115 -15.39 -12.09 -5.81
CA VAL A 115 -14.20 -12.06 -4.97
C VAL A 115 -14.12 -13.39 -4.23
N GLU A 116 -13.14 -14.22 -4.59
CA GLU A 116 -12.83 -15.46 -3.90
C GLU A 116 -11.79 -15.19 -2.81
N PHE A 117 -12.05 -15.67 -1.59
CA PHE A 117 -11.15 -15.47 -0.47
C PHE A 117 -10.19 -16.66 -0.31
N LYS A 118 -8.97 -16.40 0.19
CA LYS A 118 -7.97 -17.44 0.46
C LYS A 118 -8.40 -18.43 1.55
N LYS A 119 -9.21 -17.97 2.51
CA LYS A 119 -9.72 -18.81 3.59
C LYS A 119 -10.95 -19.56 3.10
N ALA A 120 -10.87 -20.89 3.07
CA ALA A 120 -11.95 -21.79 2.67
C ALA A 120 -13.27 -21.60 3.47
N ASN A 121 -13.21 -20.92 4.62
CA ASN A 121 -14.36 -20.68 5.49
C ASN A 121 -15.16 -19.41 5.14
N ARG A 122 -14.78 -18.66 4.10
CA ARG A 122 -15.51 -17.48 3.62
C ARG A 122 -16.07 -17.78 2.22
N SER A 123 -17.39 -17.71 2.07
CA SER A 123 -18.04 -17.82 0.77
C SER A 123 -17.56 -16.70 -0.16
N ALA A 124 -17.45 -17.02 -1.45
CA ALA A 124 -17.14 -16.01 -2.46
C ALA A 124 -18.22 -14.93 -2.46
N GLU A 125 -17.82 -13.67 -2.55
CA GLU A 125 -18.75 -12.54 -2.60
C GLU A 125 -18.94 -12.08 -4.05
N GLU A 126 -20.19 -12.03 -4.51
CA GLU A 126 -20.55 -11.54 -5.84
C GLU A 126 -21.08 -10.12 -5.77
N LEU A 127 -20.46 -9.24 -6.55
CA LEU A 127 -20.69 -7.81 -6.54
C LEU A 127 -20.94 -7.34 -7.96
N GLU A 128 -22.09 -6.69 -8.14
CA GLU A 128 -22.37 -5.99 -9.38
C GLU A 128 -21.67 -4.62 -9.35
N VAL A 129 -20.71 -4.45 -10.24
CA VAL A 129 -19.83 -3.28 -10.31
C VAL A 129 -20.02 -2.55 -11.64
N PHE A 130 -19.90 -1.23 -11.59
CA PHE A 130 -19.85 -0.41 -12.80
C PHE A 130 -18.57 -0.69 -13.59
N ARG A 131 -18.64 -0.53 -14.91
CA ARG A 131 -17.48 -0.64 -15.81
C ARG A 131 -16.29 0.19 -15.35
N ASP A 132 -16.51 1.45 -14.98
CA ASP A 132 -15.43 2.35 -14.54
C ASP A 132 -14.78 1.89 -13.23
N GLU A 133 -15.54 1.21 -12.38
CA GLU A 133 -15.00 0.62 -11.16
C GLU A 133 -14.18 -0.62 -11.48
N ALA A 134 -14.68 -1.51 -12.34
CA ALA A 134 -13.94 -2.68 -12.80
C ALA A 134 -12.61 -2.28 -13.48
N LEU A 135 -12.63 -1.28 -14.37
CA LEU A 135 -11.40 -0.76 -15.00
C LEU A 135 -10.43 -0.14 -13.99
N ARG A 136 -10.94 0.56 -12.97
CA ARG A 136 -10.10 1.08 -11.88
C ARG A 136 -9.47 -0.05 -11.07
N VAL A 137 -10.21 -1.11 -10.75
CA VAL A 137 -9.71 -2.30 -10.06
C VAL A 137 -8.64 -3.01 -10.89
N VAL A 138 -8.87 -3.19 -12.19
CA VAL A 138 -7.91 -3.83 -13.10
C VAL A 138 -6.64 -3.00 -13.25
N LYS A 139 -6.74 -1.70 -13.57
CA LYS A 139 -5.58 -0.80 -13.66
C LYS A 139 -4.82 -0.74 -12.34
N PHE A 140 -5.53 -0.75 -11.21
CA PHE A 140 -4.92 -0.81 -9.90
C PHE A 140 -4.16 -2.14 -9.70
N LEU A 141 -4.75 -3.26 -10.08
CA LEU A 141 -4.13 -4.59 -10.01
C LEU A 141 -2.89 -4.73 -10.89
N GLU A 142 -2.95 -4.23 -12.12
CA GLU A 142 -1.79 -4.15 -13.02
C GLU A 142 -0.69 -3.27 -12.41
N SER A 143 -1.04 -2.08 -11.91
CA SER A 143 -0.09 -1.15 -11.30
C SER A 143 0.55 -1.70 -10.01
N THR A 144 -0.13 -2.61 -9.32
CA THR A 144 0.38 -3.26 -8.09
C THR A 144 1.08 -4.59 -8.37
N GLY A 145 1.18 -5.01 -9.63
CA GLY A 145 1.79 -6.26 -10.07
C GLY A 145 1.05 -7.50 -9.57
N ARG A 146 -0.27 -7.40 -9.42
CA ARG A 146 -1.16 -8.45 -8.91
C ARG A 146 -2.15 -8.93 -9.99
N SER A 147 -1.76 -8.84 -11.26
CA SER A 147 -2.57 -9.29 -12.39
C SER A 147 -2.83 -10.80 -12.37
N ASP A 148 -1.98 -11.57 -11.69
CA ASP A 148 -2.14 -13.00 -11.40
C ASP A 148 -3.41 -13.33 -10.60
N LYS A 149 -3.90 -12.37 -9.82
CA LYS A 149 -5.14 -12.52 -9.05
C LYS A 149 -6.40 -12.29 -9.87
N ILE A 150 -6.28 -11.87 -11.13
CA ILE A 150 -7.43 -11.62 -11.98
C ILE A 150 -7.68 -12.84 -12.85
N ARG A 151 -8.92 -13.33 -12.84
CA ARG A 151 -9.40 -14.29 -13.83
C ARG A 151 -10.58 -13.68 -14.58
N LEU A 152 -10.58 -13.88 -15.89
CA LEU A 152 -11.78 -13.71 -16.70
C LEU A 152 -12.48 -15.07 -16.74
N ALA A 153 -13.74 -15.10 -16.38
CA ALA A 153 -14.59 -16.25 -16.63
C ALA A 153 -15.67 -15.84 -17.63
N LEU A 154 -15.94 -16.72 -18.59
CA LEU A 154 -17.12 -16.59 -19.43
C LEU A 154 -18.34 -16.89 -18.56
N HIS A 155 -19.35 -16.04 -18.66
CA HIS A 155 -20.68 -16.39 -18.16
C HIS A 155 -21.22 -17.44 -19.13
N GLU A 156 -21.09 -18.72 -18.76
CA GLU A 156 -21.84 -19.78 -19.44
C GLU A 156 -23.32 -19.52 -19.14
N ASP A 157 -24.04 -19.03 -20.15
CA ASP A 157 -25.48 -18.80 -20.08
C ASP A 157 -26.16 -20.12 -19.63
N ALA A 158 -26.74 -20.10 -18.43
CA ALA A 158 -27.63 -21.15 -17.91
C ALA A 158 -29.08 -20.81 -18.26
#